data_AF-A0A2V9AD21-F1
#
_entry.id   AF-A0A2V9AD21-F1
#
_cell.length_a   1.000
_cell.length_b   1.000
_cell.length_c   1.000
_cell.angle_alpha   90.00
_cell.angle_beta   90.00
_cell.angle_gamma   90.00
#
_symmetry.space_group_name_H-M   'P 1'
#
loop_
_entity.id
_entity.type
_entity.pdbx_description
1 polymer ?
#
loop_
_entity_poly.entity_id
_entity_poly.type
_entity_poly.pdbx_seq_one_letter_code
_entity_poly.pdbx_strand_id
1 'polypeptide(L)'
;MLHSAARVRVLSIIWVVASVLVLFAAENLWIDPWLRNKLPHAPSLTPEALSGLWFLALLAVTIFCLLLIVAQVLVALDRGIPSSKKMGTGVATSLAILLCVLWACATSGMTSRPTFGQKSKGHSVTLTWKASKSAVNGYNVYRGTSSGGPYSKINSELVSGLTYVDQNVPGGRTYYYVTRAVDAGGRESANSTEITVAVP
;
A
#
# COMPACT_ATOMS: atom_id res chain seq x y z
N MET A 1 -0.56 41.75 -18.64
CA MET A 1 -0.34 41.27 -20.03
C MET A 1 1.08 40.69 -20.09
N LEU A 2 1.23 39.40 -20.37
CA LEU A 2 2.55 38.75 -20.48
C LEU A 2 3.16 39.04 -21.85
N HIS A 3 4.46 39.37 -21.88
CA HIS A 3 5.23 39.54 -23.12
C HIS A 3 5.24 38.22 -23.93
N SER A 4 5.35 38.27 -25.26
CA SER A 4 5.26 37.07 -26.13
C SER A 4 6.22 35.94 -25.70
N ALA A 5 7.44 36.29 -25.29
CA ALA A 5 8.44 35.36 -24.77
C ALA A 5 7.99 34.67 -23.46
N ALA A 6 7.26 35.38 -22.59
CA ALA A 6 6.77 34.81 -21.34
C ALA A 6 5.64 33.79 -21.58
N ARG A 7 4.79 34.00 -22.60
CA ARG A 7 3.75 33.04 -22.99
C ARG A 7 4.32 31.70 -23.46
N VAL A 8 5.38 31.74 -24.26
CA VAL A 8 6.06 30.52 -24.75
C VAL A 8 6.69 29.74 -23.59
N ARG A 9 7.30 30.45 -22.62
CA ARG A 9 7.87 29.81 -21.42
C ARG A 9 6.80 29.14 -20.57
N VAL A 10 5.65 29.79 -20.34
CA VAL A 10 4.54 29.20 -19.57
C VAL A 10 4.01 27.92 -20.23
N LEU A 11 3.80 27.94 -21.55
CA LEU A 11 3.35 26.75 -22.30
C LEU A 11 4.37 25.61 -22.20
N SER A 12 5.67 25.91 -22.32
CA SER A 12 6.73 24.92 -22.18
C SER A 12 6.76 24.29 -20.79
N ILE A 13 6.64 25.10 -19.73
CA ILE A 13 6.59 24.61 -18.34
C ILE A 13 5.40 23.67 -18.12
N ILE A 14 4.21 24.01 -18.65
CA ILE A 14 3.03 23.14 -18.54
C ILE A 14 3.31 21.77 -19.17
N TRP A 15 3.90 21.75 -20.38
CA TRP A 15 4.20 20.50 -21.08
C TRP A 15 5.25 19.67 -20.36
N VAL A 16 6.31 20.29 -19.83
CA VAL A 16 7.35 19.60 -19.06
C VAL A 16 6.75 18.98 -17.79
N VAL A 17 6.03 19.76 -17.00
CA VAL A 17 5.42 19.30 -15.74
C VAL A 17 4.39 18.20 -16.00
N ALA A 18 3.52 18.36 -17.01
CA ALA A 18 2.55 17.34 -17.37
C ALA A 18 3.22 16.04 -17.82
N SER A 19 4.31 16.12 -18.61
CA SER A 19 5.04 14.93 -19.08
C SER A 19 5.70 14.17 -17.92
N VAL A 20 6.31 14.89 -16.97
CA VAL A 20 6.92 14.29 -15.78
C VAL A 20 5.86 13.56 -14.93
N LEU A 21 4.69 14.17 -14.72
CA LEU A 21 3.60 13.52 -13.97
C LEU A 21 3.06 12.28 -14.67
N VAL A 22 2.91 12.32 -16.00
CA VAL A 22 2.44 11.18 -16.77
C VAL A 22 3.45 10.03 -16.72
N LEU A 23 4.73 10.32 -16.89
CA LEU A 23 5.79 9.30 -16.80
C LEU A 23 5.80 8.65 -15.42
N PHE A 24 5.79 9.45 -14.36
CA PHE A 24 5.76 8.94 -12.99
C PHE A 24 4.52 8.06 -12.72
N ALA A 25 3.33 8.51 -13.12
CA ALA A 25 2.11 7.72 -12.96
C ALA A 25 2.14 6.43 -13.79
N ALA A 26 2.66 6.48 -15.02
CA ALA A 26 2.74 5.34 -15.92
C ALA A 26 3.72 4.25 -15.42
N GLU A 27 4.87 4.65 -14.88
CA GLU A 27 5.82 3.73 -14.28
C GLU A 27 5.16 2.91 -13.16
N ASN A 28 4.49 3.59 -12.24
CA ASN A 28 3.87 2.94 -11.10
C ASN A 28 2.58 2.16 -11.45
N LEU A 29 1.81 2.59 -12.45
CA LEU A 29 0.55 1.94 -12.84
C LEU A 29 0.74 0.73 -13.76
N TRP A 30 1.75 0.75 -14.63
CA TRP A 30 1.93 -0.30 -15.65
C TRP A 30 3.21 -1.09 -15.48
N ILE A 31 4.33 -0.44 -15.18
CA ILE A 31 5.62 -1.13 -15.11
C ILE A 31 5.69 -1.99 -13.86
N ASP A 32 5.29 -1.46 -12.71
CA ASP A 32 5.31 -2.22 -11.44
C ASP A 32 4.44 -3.48 -11.48
N PRO A 33 3.15 -3.43 -11.88
CA PRO A 33 2.33 -4.64 -11.98
C PRO A 33 2.85 -5.65 -13.02
N TRP A 34 3.37 -5.15 -14.14
CA TRP A 34 3.95 -5.99 -15.18
C TRP A 34 5.23 -6.69 -14.68
N LEU A 35 6.10 -5.97 -13.98
CA LEU A 35 7.35 -6.50 -13.44
C LEU A 35 7.07 -7.55 -12.36
N ARG A 36 6.07 -7.33 -11.49
CA ARG A 36 5.63 -8.34 -10.51
C ARG A 36 5.12 -9.62 -11.15
N ASN A 37 4.44 -9.53 -12.28
CA ASN A 37 3.94 -10.70 -13.00
C ASN A 37 5.08 -11.48 -13.69
N LYS A 38 6.14 -10.80 -14.13
CA LYS A 38 7.29 -11.43 -14.80
C LYS A 38 8.39 -11.91 -13.85
N LEU A 39 8.60 -11.24 -12.72
CA LEU A 39 9.67 -11.49 -11.76
C LEU A 39 9.12 -11.50 -10.32
N PRO A 40 8.53 -12.63 -9.88
CA PRO A 40 7.90 -12.72 -8.55
C PRO A 40 8.87 -12.61 -7.36
N HIS A 41 10.18 -12.69 -7.61
CA HIS A 41 11.23 -12.59 -6.58
C HIS A 41 11.99 -11.25 -6.59
N ALA A 42 11.64 -10.33 -7.49
CA ALA A 42 12.29 -9.01 -7.52
C ALA A 42 11.78 -8.13 -6.36
N PRO A 43 12.64 -7.30 -5.75
CA PRO A 43 12.19 -6.29 -4.78
C PRO A 43 11.24 -5.31 -5.45
N SER A 44 10.17 -4.91 -4.74
CA SER A 44 9.22 -3.93 -5.27
C SER A 44 9.87 -2.55 -5.39
N LEU A 45 9.70 -1.90 -6.54
CA LEU A 45 10.12 -0.51 -6.71
C LEU A 45 9.15 0.47 -6.01
N THR A 46 7.94 0.01 -5.71
CA THR A 46 6.98 0.74 -4.88
C THR A 46 7.47 0.84 -3.42
N PRO A 47 7.50 2.05 -2.82
CA PRO A 47 7.87 2.22 -1.42
C PRO A 47 6.90 1.47 -0.50
N GLU A 48 7.36 1.09 0.70
CA GLU A 48 6.52 0.38 1.67
C GLU A 48 5.34 1.24 2.13
N ALA A 49 4.14 0.65 2.28
CA ALA A 49 2.85 1.33 2.44
C ALA A 49 2.73 2.32 3.63
N LEU A 50 3.72 2.38 4.53
CA LEU A 50 3.76 3.26 5.71
C LEU A 50 5.09 4.04 5.83
N SER A 51 5.89 4.10 4.76
CA SER A 51 7.19 4.79 4.77
C SER A 51 7.04 6.31 4.57
N GLY A 52 7.97 7.08 5.15
CA GLY A 52 8.06 8.53 4.93
C GLY A 52 8.21 8.93 3.45
N LEU A 53 8.67 8.00 2.61
CA LEU A 53 8.80 8.18 1.16
C LEU A 53 7.44 8.36 0.47
N TRP A 54 6.38 7.70 0.94
CA TRP A 54 5.02 7.89 0.41
C TRP A 54 4.50 9.30 0.67
N PHE A 55 4.73 9.83 1.86
CA PHE A 55 4.34 11.20 2.21
C PHE A 55 5.05 12.23 1.32
N LEU A 56 6.35 12.04 1.06
CA LEU A 56 7.10 12.90 0.15
C LEU A 56 6.61 12.82 -1.29
N ALA A 57 6.31 11.61 -1.79
CA ALA A 57 5.78 11.42 -3.14
C ALA A 57 4.40 12.08 -3.32
N LEU A 58 3.48 11.88 -2.38
CA LEU A 58 2.15 12.52 -2.41
C LEU A 58 2.24 14.05 -2.29
N LEU A 59 3.13 14.54 -1.44
CA LEU A 59 3.37 15.98 -1.30
C LEU A 59 3.95 16.59 -2.58
N ALA A 60 4.89 15.91 -3.25
CA ALA A 60 5.41 16.35 -4.53
C ALA A 60 4.30 16.41 -5.60
N VAL A 61 3.50 15.34 -5.74
CA VAL A 61 2.40 15.27 -6.72
C VAL A 61 1.36 16.38 -6.48
N THR A 62 1.01 16.65 -5.21
CA THR A 62 0.06 17.73 -4.89
C THR A 62 0.61 19.12 -5.24
N ILE A 63 1.89 19.39 -4.97
CA ILE A 63 2.56 20.64 -5.37
C ILE A 63 2.54 20.82 -6.89
N PHE A 64 2.91 19.78 -7.65
CA PHE A 64 2.90 19.85 -9.12
C PHE A 64 1.49 20.04 -9.69
N CYS A 65 0.46 19.41 -9.10
CA CYS A 65 -0.93 19.63 -9.51
C CYS A 65 -1.38 21.08 -9.26
N LEU A 66 -1.03 21.66 -8.11
CA LEU A 66 -1.34 23.07 -7.82
C LEU A 66 -0.65 24.02 -8.80
N LEU A 67 0.62 23.76 -9.14
CA LEU A 67 1.36 24.54 -10.14
C LEU A 67 0.68 24.46 -11.52
N LEU A 68 0.20 23.29 -11.94
CA LEU A 68 -0.55 23.14 -13.18
C LEU A 68 -1.87 23.91 -13.16
N ILE A 69 -2.62 23.87 -12.06
CA ILE A 69 -3.87 24.62 -11.92
C ILE A 69 -3.61 26.13 -12.04
N VAL A 70 -2.60 26.65 -11.32
CA VAL A 70 -2.22 28.07 -11.40
C VAL A 70 -1.80 28.44 -12.83
N ALA A 71 -1.00 27.60 -13.49
CA ALA A 71 -0.57 27.84 -14.86
C ALA A 71 -1.76 27.85 -15.85
N GLN A 72 -2.76 26.98 -15.66
CA GLN A 72 -3.98 26.99 -16.47
C GLN A 72 -4.82 28.25 -16.25
N VAL A 73 -4.93 28.75 -15.02
CA VAL A 73 -5.61 30.02 -14.74
C VAL A 73 -4.91 31.18 -15.45
N LEU A 74 -3.57 31.21 -15.44
CA LEU A 74 -2.80 32.23 -16.17
C LEU A 74 -3.04 32.15 -17.70
N VAL A 75 -3.09 30.94 -18.26
CA VAL A 75 -3.41 30.73 -19.69
C VAL A 75 -4.84 31.13 -20.03
N ALA A 76 -5.80 30.87 -19.14
CA ALA A 76 -7.20 31.25 -19.33
C ALA A 76 -7.36 32.78 -19.37
N LEU A 77 -6.70 33.49 -18.44
CA LEU A 77 -6.75 34.94 -18.30
C LEU A 77 -6.01 35.69 -19.44
N ASP A 78 -5.08 35.04 -20.14
CA ASP A 78 -4.33 35.69 -21.22
C ASP A 78 -5.15 35.76 -22.53
N ARG A 79 -5.60 36.95 -22.90
CA ARG A 79 -6.38 37.18 -24.15
C ARG A 79 -5.57 37.02 -25.45
N GLY A 80 -4.24 37.00 -25.39
CA GLY A 80 -3.41 36.89 -26.60
C GLY A 80 -2.93 35.48 -26.91
N ILE A 81 -3.41 34.46 -26.20
CA ILE A 81 -3.20 33.05 -26.56
C ILE A 81 -4.42 32.60 -27.40
N PRO A 82 -4.21 32.01 -28.59
CA PRO A 82 -5.31 31.53 -29.43
C PRO A 82 -6.07 30.39 -28.75
N SER A 83 -7.40 30.35 -28.95
CA SER A 83 -8.31 29.41 -28.29
C SER A 83 -7.94 27.94 -28.48
N SER A 84 -7.37 27.58 -29.63
CA SER A 84 -6.89 26.22 -29.93
C SER A 84 -5.77 25.77 -28.98
N LYS A 85 -4.83 26.67 -28.66
CA LYS A 85 -3.73 26.37 -27.73
C LYS A 85 -4.22 26.29 -26.28
N LYS A 86 -5.24 27.08 -25.90
CA LYS A 86 -5.87 27.01 -24.58
C LYS A 86 -6.60 25.68 -24.37
N MET A 87 -7.33 25.22 -25.38
CA MET A 87 -8.01 23.92 -25.32
C MET A 87 -7.00 22.77 -25.21
N GLY A 88 -5.92 22.81 -26.00
CA GLY A 88 -4.86 21.80 -25.93
C GLY A 88 -4.19 21.71 -24.56
N THR A 89 -3.86 22.85 -23.94
CA THR A 89 -3.25 22.86 -22.60
C THR A 89 -4.21 22.39 -21.52
N GLY A 90 -5.50 22.72 -21.63
CA GLY A 90 -6.52 22.29 -20.67
C GLY A 90 -6.78 20.78 -20.71
N VAL A 91 -6.82 20.20 -21.90
CA VAL A 91 -6.95 18.73 -22.08
C VAL A 91 -5.73 18.02 -21.50
N ALA A 92 -4.51 18.50 -21.79
CA ALA A 92 -3.28 17.91 -21.29
C ALA A 92 -3.21 17.94 -19.75
N THR A 93 -3.57 19.06 -19.11
CA THR A 93 -3.58 19.12 -17.64
C THR A 93 -4.68 18.28 -17.01
N SER A 94 -5.86 18.22 -17.63
CA SER A 94 -6.96 17.40 -17.10
C SER A 94 -6.59 15.91 -17.14
N LEU A 95 -5.95 15.46 -18.23
CA LEU A 95 -5.44 14.09 -18.35
C LEU A 95 -4.34 13.79 -17.32
N ALA A 96 -3.39 14.72 -17.12
CA ALA A 96 -2.32 14.56 -16.13
C ALA A 96 -2.87 14.47 -14.69
N ILE A 97 -3.84 15.32 -14.34
CA ILE A 97 -4.49 15.29 -13.02
C ILE A 97 -5.26 13.98 -12.85
N LEU A 98 -6.03 13.56 -13.86
CA LEU A 98 -6.80 12.31 -13.82
C LEU A 98 -5.87 11.10 -13.60
N LEU A 99 -4.76 11.03 -14.33
CA LEU A 99 -3.76 9.96 -14.16
C LEU A 99 -3.09 9.99 -12.79
N CYS A 100 -2.80 11.17 -12.24
CA CYS A 100 -2.30 11.30 -10.86
C CYS A 100 -3.31 10.83 -9.82
N VAL A 101 -4.59 11.16 -9.99
CA VAL A 101 -5.67 10.70 -9.10
C VAL A 101 -5.81 9.17 -9.20
N LEU A 102 -5.80 8.62 -10.41
CA LEU A 102 -5.82 7.17 -10.64
C LEU A 102 -4.64 6.47 -9.98
N TRP A 103 -3.43 7.02 -10.13
CA TRP A 103 -2.23 6.51 -9.46
C TRP A 103 -2.34 6.59 -7.93
N ALA A 104 -2.78 7.74 -7.40
CA ALA A 104 -2.96 7.92 -5.98
C ALA A 104 -3.98 6.91 -5.43
N CYS A 105 -5.12 6.73 -6.09
CA CYS A 105 -6.15 5.75 -5.70
C CYS A 105 -5.64 4.29 -5.81
N ALA A 106 -4.89 3.98 -6.87
CA ALA A 106 -4.31 2.65 -7.07
C ALA A 106 -3.27 2.31 -6.00
N THR A 107 -2.49 3.31 -5.54
CA THR A 107 -1.39 3.06 -4.62
C THR A 107 -1.70 3.34 -3.16
N SER A 108 -2.67 4.20 -2.85
CA SER A 108 -3.18 4.40 -1.49
C SER A 108 -4.05 3.25 -0.99
N GLY A 109 -4.30 2.22 -1.81
CA GLY A 109 -5.23 1.15 -1.46
C GLY A 109 -6.67 1.65 -1.30
N MET A 110 -7.04 2.77 -1.91
CA MET A 110 -8.42 3.29 -1.93
C MET A 110 -9.33 2.56 -2.93
N THR A 111 -8.94 1.36 -3.35
CA THR A 111 -9.86 0.26 -3.68
C THR A 111 -10.26 -0.56 -2.46
N SER A 112 -9.94 -0.14 -1.24
CA SER A 112 -10.86 -0.38 -0.13
C SER A 112 -12.04 0.56 -0.33
N ARG A 113 -13.08 0.05 -1.02
CA ARG A 113 -14.47 0.42 -0.72
C ARG A 113 -14.55 0.67 0.79
N PRO A 114 -15.21 1.73 1.29
CA PRO A 114 -15.48 1.82 2.72
C PRO A 114 -16.34 0.62 3.09
N THR A 115 -15.68 -0.49 3.44
CA THR A 115 -16.27 -1.62 4.12
C THR A 115 -16.44 -1.12 5.53
N PHE A 116 -17.50 -0.35 5.74
CA PHE A 116 -18.20 -0.38 7.01
C PHE A 116 -18.42 -1.86 7.33
N GLY A 117 -17.59 -2.40 8.22
CA GLY A 117 -17.74 -3.72 8.82
C GLY A 117 -18.17 -4.84 7.88
N GLN A 118 -17.44 -5.11 6.79
CA GLN A 118 -17.37 -6.50 6.36
C GLN A 118 -16.42 -7.17 7.34
N LYS A 119 -16.99 -7.55 8.49
CA LYS A 119 -16.52 -8.74 9.19
C LYS A 119 -16.54 -9.80 8.10
N SER A 120 -15.37 -10.09 7.52
CA SER A 120 -15.21 -11.33 6.77
C SER A 120 -15.89 -12.36 7.65
N LYS A 121 -16.72 -13.24 7.10
CA LYS A 121 -16.95 -14.52 7.77
C LYS A 121 -15.60 -15.26 7.71
N GLY A 122 -14.58 -14.70 8.34
CA GLY A 122 -13.33 -15.33 8.63
C GLY A 122 -13.69 -16.48 9.54
N HIS A 123 -13.18 -17.64 9.21
CA HIS A 123 -13.27 -18.72 10.15
C HIS A 123 -12.43 -18.33 11.36
N SER A 124 -12.97 -18.63 12.54
CA SER A 124 -12.20 -18.47 13.77
C SER A 124 -11.57 -19.82 14.10
N VAL A 125 -10.27 -19.83 14.35
CA VAL A 125 -9.59 -21.00 14.88
C VAL A 125 -9.27 -20.73 16.35
N THR A 126 -9.86 -21.52 17.24
CA THR A 126 -9.53 -21.49 18.67
C THR A 126 -8.41 -22.49 18.92
N LEU A 127 -7.28 -21.98 19.38
CA LEU A 127 -6.13 -22.76 19.80
C LEU A 127 -6.07 -22.84 21.31
N THR A 128 -5.89 -24.04 21.83
CA THR A 128 -5.68 -24.31 23.24
C THR A 128 -4.44 -25.17 23.38
N TRP A 129 -3.54 -24.82 24.30
CA TRP A 129 -2.31 -25.56 24.56
C TRP A 129 -2.12 -25.81 26.05
N LYS A 130 -1.16 -26.68 26.38
CA LYS A 130 -0.80 -26.96 27.78
C LYS A 130 0.23 -25.94 28.27
N ALA A 131 0.14 -25.57 29.54
CA ALA A 131 1.11 -24.69 30.16
C ALA A 131 2.53 -25.28 30.10
N SER A 132 3.52 -24.41 29.93
CA SER A 132 4.93 -24.76 30.08
C SER A 132 5.23 -25.18 31.51
N LYS A 133 6.20 -26.08 31.70
CA LYS A 133 6.66 -26.53 33.03
C LYS A 133 7.49 -25.46 33.76
N SER A 134 8.03 -24.50 33.03
CA SER A 134 8.85 -23.40 33.56
C SER A 134 8.01 -22.13 33.74
N ALA A 135 8.48 -21.22 34.60
CA ALA A 135 7.88 -19.89 34.74
C ALA A 135 7.99 -19.12 33.42
N VAL A 136 6.86 -18.66 32.90
CA VAL A 136 6.75 -17.94 31.62
C VAL A 136 5.92 -16.69 31.82
N ASN A 137 6.26 -15.62 31.10
CA ASN A 137 5.52 -14.36 31.10
C ASN A 137 4.33 -14.41 30.13
N GLY A 138 4.36 -15.32 29.15
CA GLY A 138 3.25 -15.59 28.24
C GLY A 138 3.67 -16.43 27.04
N TYR A 139 2.80 -16.49 26.03
CA TYR A 139 3.01 -17.28 24.82
C TYR A 139 2.88 -16.42 23.57
N ASN A 140 3.75 -16.69 22.59
CA ASN A 140 3.61 -16.22 21.22
C ASN A 140 3.03 -17.34 20.35
N VAL A 141 2.09 -16.97 19.49
CA VAL A 141 1.40 -17.88 18.58
C VAL A 141 1.88 -17.57 17.18
N TYR A 142 2.27 -18.61 16.44
CA TYR A 142 2.74 -18.50 15.08
C TYR A 142 1.87 -19.33 14.15
N ARG A 143 1.72 -18.85 12.92
CA ARG A 143 0.94 -19.49 11.86
C ARG A 143 1.78 -19.58 10.58
N GLY A 144 1.74 -20.73 9.93
CA GLY A 144 2.33 -20.99 8.62
C GLY A 144 1.30 -21.61 7.67
N THR A 145 1.60 -21.58 6.38
CA THR A 145 0.78 -22.23 5.32
C THR A 145 1.43 -23.52 4.79
N SER A 146 2.61 -23.87 5.31
CA SER A 146 3.37 -25.07 4.95
C SER A 146 3.79 -25.78 6.23
N SER A 147 3.73 -27.12 6.23
CA SER A 147 4.20 -27.92 7.36
C SER A 147 5.69 -27.68 7.58
N GLY A 148 6.09 -27.45 8.84
CA GLY A 148 7.48 -27.15 9.18
C GLY A 148 7.87 -25.68 8.98
N GLY A 149 6.98 -24.84 8.45
CA GLY A 149 7.18 -23.41 8.28
C GLY A 149 7.56 -22.99 6.85
N PRO A 150 7.87 -21.70 6.64
CA PRO A 150 8.09 -20.64 7.64
C PRO A 150 6.80 -20.25 8.39
N TYR A 151 6.94 -19.90 9.67
CA TYR A 151 5.82 -19.42 10.49
C TYR A 151 5.96 -17.94 10.80
N SER A 152 4.84 -17.22 10.79
CA SER A 152 4.76 -15.81 11.17
C SER A 152 4.00 -15.66 12.48
N LYS A 153 4.48 -14.77 13.35
CA LYS A 153 3.79 -14.45 14.61
C LYS A 153 2.44 -13.77 14.29
N ILE A 154 1.37 -14.21 14.96
CA ILE A 154 0.01 -13.68 14.73
C ILE A 154 -0.56 -12.88 15.90
N ASN A 155 -0.02 -13.05 17.12
CA ASN A 155 -0.43 -12.28 18.28
C ASN A 155 0.35 -10.95 18.37
N SER A 156 -0.32 -9.85 18.71
CA SER A 156 0.32 -8.54 18.94
C SER A 156 0.98 -8.48 20.32
N GLU A 157 0.31 -9.03 21.33
CA GLU A 157 0.76 -9.07 22.72
C GLU A 157 0.92 -10.51 23.20
N LEU A 158 1.75 -10.73 24.21
CA LEU A 158 1.93 -12.05 24.81
C LEU A 158 0.60 -12.57 25.37
N VAL A 159 0.26 -13.80 25.00
CA VAL A 159 -0.93 -14.46 25.55
C VAL A 159 -0.59 -14.96 26.95
N SER A 160 -1.19 -14.36 27.98
CA SER A 160 -1.02 -14.79 29.38
C SER A 160 -1.81 -16.07 29.69
N GLY A 161 -2.88 -16.32 28.94
CA GLY A 161 -3.70 -17.53 29.04
C GLY A 161 -3.16 -18.72 28.22
N LEU A 162 -3.92 -19.81 28.24
CA LEU A 162 -3.65 -21.03 27.49
C LEU A 162 -4.53 -21.17 26.25
N THR A 163 -5.21 -20.09 25.85
CA THR A 163 -6.15 -20.09 24.74
C THR A 163 -5.98 -18.82 23.93
N TYR A 164 -5.99 -18.96 22.60
CA TYR A 164 -5.95 -17.86 21.66
C TYR A 164 -6.92 -18.13 20.52
N VAL A 165 -7.61 -17.08 20.07
CA VAL A 165 -8.56 -17.16 18.97
C VAL A 165 -8.01 -16.37 17.80
N ASP A 166 -7.63 -17.07 16.74
CA ASP A 166 -7.32 -16.44 15.45
C ASP A 166 -8.66 -16.12 14.76
N GLN A 167 -9.08 -14.85 14.81
CA GLN A 167 -10.42 -14.42 14.39
C GLN A 167 -10.54 -14.14 12.88
N ASN A 168 -9.43 -14.10 12.15
CA ASN A 168 -9.43 -13.64 10.76
C ASN A 168 -8.67 -14.63 9.86
N VAL A 169 -9.10 -15.90 9.88
CA VAL A 169 -8.52 -16.97 9.06
C VAL A 169 -9.28 -17.10 7.73
N PRO A 170 -8.61 -16.91 6.59
CA PRO A 170 -9.19 -17.19 5.28
C PRO A 170 -9.60 -18.66 5.13
N GLY A 171 -10.76 -18.91 4.56
CA GLY A 171 -11.24 -20.27 4.24
C GLY A 171 -10.52 -20.94 3.07
N GLY A 172 -10.76 -22.24 2.90
CA GLY A 172 -10.27 -23.05 1.78
C GLY A 172 -8.76 -23.35 1.80
N ARG A 173 -8.10 -23.28 2.96
CA ARG A 173 -6.66 -23.53 3.10
C ARG A 173 -6.35 -24.27 4.42
N THR A 174 -5.25 -25.01 4.40
CA THR A 174 -4.69 -25.66 5.58
C THR A 174 -3.66 -24.74 6.24
N TYR A 175 -3.80 -24.54 7.54
CA TYR A 175 -2.90 -23.73 8.34
C TYR A 175 -2.19 -24.60 9.38
N TYR A 176 -0.96 -24.21 9.69
CA TYR A 176 -0.10 -24.87 10.65
C TYR A 176 0.22 -23.90 11.77
N TYR A 177 -0.03 -24.30 13.01
CA TYR A 177 0.14 -23.45 14.17
C TYR A 177 1.17 -24.05 15.14
N VAL A 178 2.01 -23.17 15.66
CA VAL A 178 2.96 -23.48 16.73
C VAL A 178 2.93 -22.38 17.78
N THR A 179 3.23 -22.73 19.02
CA THR A 179 3.35 -21.79 20.13
C THR A 179 4.75 -21.80 20.68
N ARG A 180 5.20 -20.65 21.18
CA ARG A 180 6.47 -20.50 21.90
C ARG A 180 6.21 -19.83 23.24
N ALA A 181 6.78 -20.38 24.29
CA ALA A 181 6.78 -19.75 25.59
C ALA A 181 7.80 -18.61 25.61
N VAL A 182 7.47 -17.52 26.30
CA VAL A 182 8.35 -16.37 26.49
C VAL A 182 8.65 -16.21 27.97
N ASP A 183 9.93 -16.13 28.35
CA ASP A 183 10.34 -15.94 29.74
C ASP A 183 10.32 -14.45 30.16
N ALA A 184 10.61 -14.17 31.43
CA ALA A 184 10.68 -12.80 31.96
C ALA A 184 11.77 -11.93 31.31
N GLY A 185 12.77 -12.55 30.68
CA GLY A 185 13.83 -11.89 29.91
C GLY A 185 13.47 -11.70 28.43
N GLY A 186 12.25 -12.04 28.01
CA GLY A 186 11.81 -11.92 26.62
C GLY A 186 12.35 -13.01 25.69
N ARG A 187 12.97 -14.08 26.22
CA ARG A 187 13.52 -15.17 25.41
C ARG A 187 12.43 -16.18 25.06
N GLU A 188 12.41 -16.59 23.80
CA GLU A 188 11.45 -17.57 23.31
C GLU A 188 11.97 -19.00 23.43
N SER A 189 11.08 -19.94 23.71
CA SER A 189 11.36 -21.38 23.65
C SER A 189 11.41 -21.90 22.20
N ALA A 190 11.82 -23.17 22.05
CA ALA A 190 11.54 -23.92 20.84
C ALA A 190 10.03 -24.00 20.55
N ASN A 191 9.68 -24.31 19.29
CA ASN A 191 8.31 -24.50 18.86
C ASN A 191 7.64 -25.63 19.65
N SER A 192 6.36 -25.47 19.98
CA SER A 192 5.49 -26.58 20.38
C SER A 192 5.32 -27.60 19.24
N THR A 193 4.67 -28.72 19.55
CA THR A 193 4.12 -29.61 18.52
C THR A 193 3.26 -28.80 17.55
N GLU A 194 3.47 -29.00 16.25
CA GLU A 194 2.69 -28.38 15.19
C GLU A 194 1.28 -28.96 15.19
N ILE A 195 0.28 -28.07 15.10
CA ILE A 195 -1.12 -28.46 14.91
C ILE A 195 -1.55 -28.01 13.51
N THR A 196 -2.15 -28.94 12.77
CA THR A 196 -2.71 -28.69 11.44
C THR A 196 -4.21 -28.46 11.54
N VAL A 197 -4.69 -27.38 10.93
CA VAL A 197 -6.12 -27.04 10.88
C VAL A 197 -6.51 -26.78 9.43
N ALA A 198 -7.41 -27.61 8.90
CA ALA A 198 -8.04 -27.38 7.60
C ALA A 198 -9.26 -26.48 7.80
N VAL A 199 -9.25 -25.32 7.16
CA VAL A 199 -10.36 -24.38 7.21
C VAL A 199 -11.20 -24.56 5.95
N PRO A 200 -12.52 -24.84 6.08
CA PRO A 200 -13.40 -25.11 4.94
C PRO A 200 -13.59 -23.89 4.03
#